data_AF-A0A818I9H5-F1
#
_entry.id   AF-A0A818I9H5-F1
#
_cell.length_a   1.000
_cell.length_b   1.000
_cell.length_c   1.000
_cell.angle_alpha   90.00
_cell.angle_beta   90.00
_cell.angle_gamma   90.00
#
_symmetry.space_group_name_H-M   'P 1'
#
loop_
_entity.id
_entity.type
_entity.pdbx_description
1 polymer ?
#
loop_
_entity_poly.entity_id
_entity_poly.type
_entity_poly.pdbx_seq_one_letter_code
_entity_poly.pdbx_strand_id
1 'polypeptide(L)'
;MVMFFSTEDNKTHSFGYEGESEFTSLALVDRGTSFMSDTLHTIYHGAFKKLLQLWTESSNKQPWSIARFLPLINHDLQNIRYRSTTTRAPRSIIKCMKLKANESRVLLLIGYPIFKKYLPEVYYNHLKMLAFGICIRESRNISPENI
;
A
#
# COMPACT_ATOMS: atom_id res chain seq x y z
N MET A 1 -14.06 -28.97 -19.84
CA MET A 1 -15.08 -28.06 -19.26
C MET A 1 -15.93 -27.57 -20.40
N VAL A 2 -17.18 -28.03 -20.42
CA VAL A 2 -18.09 -27.96 -21.58
C VAL A 2 -18.63 -26.55 -21.71
N MET A 3 -18.45 -25.93 -22.87
CA MET A 3 -19.13 -24.68 -23.23
C MET A 3 -20.56 -25.03 -23.68
N PHE A 4 -21.55 -24.44 -23.03
CA PHE A 4 -22.91 -24.34 -23.56
C PHE A 4 -23.17 -22.87 -23.89
N PHE A 5 -23.35 -22.60 -25.19
CA PHE A 5 -23.95 -21.37 -25.69
C PHE A 5 -25.47 -21.56 -25.66
N SER A 6 -26.19 -20.58 -25.13
CA SER A 6 -27.60 -20.38 -25.44
C SER A 6 -27.76 -18.94 -25.94
N THR A 7 -28.22 -18.83 -27.17
CA THR A 7 -28.56 -17.62 -27.90
C THR A 7 -30.01 -17.24 -27.63
N GLU A 8 -30.28 -15.97 -27.32
CA GLU A 8 -31.36 -15.18 -27.95
C GLU A 8 -31.35 -13.70 -27.46
N ASP A 9 -30.98 -12.83 -28.40
CA ASP A 9 -31.55 -11.52 -28.76
C ASP A 9 -32.16 -10.57 -27.70
N ASN A 10 -31.44 -9.46 -27.40
CA ASN A 10 -31.81 -8.10 -27.83
C ASN A 10 -30.69 -7.09 -27.46
N LYS A 11 -29.92 -6.61 -28.45
CA LYS A 11 -28.74 -5.75 -28.22
C LYS A 11 -29.10 -4.26 -28.21
N THR A 12 -29.25 -3.68 -27.02
CA THR A 12 -28.72 -2.33 -26.77
C THR A 12 -27.25 -2.50 -26.37
N HIS A 13 -26.33 -2.02 -27.21
CA HIS A 13 -24.89 -2.12 -26.99
C HIS A 13 -24.43 -1.24 -25.82
N SER A 14 -24.53 -1.75 -24.58
CA SER A 14 -23.68 -1.31 -23.48
C SER A 14 -22.46 -2.25 -23.42
N PHE A 15 -21.25 -1.70 -23.58
CA PHE A 15 -20.03 -2.47 -23.36
C PHE A 15 -19.80 -2.61 -21.86
N GLY A 16 -20.33 -3.69 -21.28
CA GLY A 16 -20.10 -4.10 -19.90
C GLY A 16 -20.63 -5.52 -19.71
N TYR A 17 -19.85 -6.38 -19.06
CA TYR A 17 -20.39 -7.67 -18.61
C TYR A 17 -21.26 -7.39 -17.37
N GLU A 18 -22.57 -7.32 -17.53
CA GLU A 18 -23.53 -7.33 -16.41
C GLU A 18 -23.86 -8.77 -16.01
N GLY A 19 -22.82 -9.59 -15.84
CA GLY A 19 -22.98 -10.89 -15.21
C GLY A 19 -22.86 -10.71 -13.70
N GLU A 20 -23.93 -11.01 -12.95
CA GLU A 20 -23.78 -11.21 -11.51
C GLU A 20 -22.71 -12.29 -11.31
N SER A 21 -21.64 -11.96 -10.59
CA SER A 21 -20.60 -12.95 -10.26
C SER A 21 -21.25 -14.08 -9.48
N GLU A 22 -20.83 -15.34 -9.70
CA GLU A 22 -21.27 -16.48 -8.88
C GLU A 22 -21.03 -16.28 -7.38
N PHE A 23 -20.13 -15.36 -7.00
CA PHE A 23 -19.94 -14.94 -5.61
C PHE A 23 -21.10 -14.11 -5.03
N THR A 24 -21.91 -13.50 -5.88
CA THR A 24 -23.05 -12.65 -5.52
C THR A 24 -24.25 -13.48 -5.06
N SER A 25 -24.39 -14.72 -5.56
CA SER A 25 -25.48 -15.64 -5.22
C SER A 25 -25.22 -16.42 -3.92
N LEU A 26 -24.03 -16.28 -3.32
CA LEU A 26 -23.70 -16.92 -2.05
C LEU A 26 -24.33 -16.15 -0.88
N ALA A 27 -25.47 -16.64 -0.40
CA ALA A 27 -26.24 -16.04 0.70
C ALA A 27 -25.48 -15.86 2.03
N LEU A 28 -24.32 -16.52 2.18
CA LEU A 28 -23.49 -16.50 3.39
C LEU A 28 -22.31 -15.51 3.30
N VAL A 29 -22.09 -14.89 2.14
CA VAL A 29 -20.97 -13.96 1.93
C VAL A 29 -21.52 -12.53 2.07
N ASP A 30 -21.38 -11.95 3.25
CA ASP A 30 -21.56 -10.51 3.40
C ASP A 30 -20.40 -9.78 2.73
N ARG A 31 -20.69 -9.07 1.64
CA ARG A 31 -19.71 -8.33 0.83
C ARG A 31 -18.90 -7.32 1.65
N GLY A 32 -19.44 -6.82 2.77
CA GLY A 32 -18.75 -5.88 3.65
C GLY A 32 -17.76 -6.50 4.63
N THR A 33 -17.97 -7.76 5.04
CA THR A 33 -17.20 -8.39 6.13
C THR A 33 -16.50 -9.69 5.75
N SER A 34 -16.99 -10.38 4.71
CA SER A 34 -16.49 -11.68 4.27
C SER A 34 -15.18 -11.60 3.50
N PHE A 35 -14.87 -10.42 2.94
CA PHE A 35 -13.57 -10.15 2.34
C PHE A 35 -12.68 -9.45 3.37
N MET A 36 -11.64 -10.15 3.83
CA MET A 36 -10.62 -9.50 4.66
C MET A 36 -9.96 -8.38 3.84
N SER A 37 -10.00 -7.15 4.36
CA SER A 37 -9.29 -6.02 3.73
C SER A 37 -7.80 -6.36 3.61
N ASP A 38 -7.32 -6.43 2.37
CA ASP A 38 -5.93 -6.70 2.07
C ASP A 38 -5.05 -5.53 2.54
N THR A 39 -4.11 -5.83 3.45
CA THR A 39 -3.11 -4.87 3.95
C THR A 39 -2.27 -4.27 2.81
N LEU A 40 -1.91 -5.08 1.81
CA LEU A 40 -1.09 -4.68 0.66
C LEU A 40 -1.75 -3.58 -0.15
N HIS A 41 -3.02 -3.73 -0.50
CA HIS A 41 -3.70 -2.74 -1.33
C HIS A 41 -4.24 -1.57 -0.51
N THR A 42 -4.87 -1.82 0.64
CA THR A 42 -5.50 -0.75 1.43
C THR A 42 -4.47 0.14 2.12
N ILE A 43 -3.47 -0.45 2.78
CA ILE A 43 -2.52 0.31 3.60
C ILE A 43 -1.27 0.67 2.81
N TYR A 44 -0.57 -0.31 2.24
CA TYR A 44 0.71 -0.06 1.58
C TYR A 44 0.56 0.67 0.25
N HIS A 45 -0.34 0.20 -0.62
CA HIS A 45 -0.60 0.83 -1.92
C HIS A 45 -1.54 2.03 -1.83
N GLY A 46 -2.45 2.05 -0.85
CA GLY A 46 -3.38 3.14 -0.61
C GLY A 46 -2.76 4.22 0.27
N ALA A 47 -2.91 4.07 1.59
CA ALA A 47 -2.56 5.10 2.57
C ALA A 47 -1.09 5.53 2.53
N PHE A 48 -0.15 4.57 2.63
CA PHE A 48 1.27 4.88 2.69
C PHE A 48 1.79 5.48 1.37
N LYS A 49 1.35 4.97 0.23
CA LYS A 49 1.70 5.54 -1.07
C LYS A 49 1.21 6.98 -1.23
N LYS A 50 0.01 7.30 -0.71
CA LYS A 50 -0.51 8.67 -0.69
C LYS A 50 0.29 9.58 0.25
N LEU A 51 0.70 9.08 1.41
CA LEU A 51 1.61 9.82 2.30
C LEU A 51 2.96 10.12 1.63
N LEU A 52 3.54 9.12 0.96
CA LEU A 52 4.76 9.31 0.18
C LEU A 52 4.55 10.39 -0.89
N GLN A 53 3.47 10.30 -1.65
CA GLN A 53 3.12 11.31 -2.66
C GLN A 53 3.06 12.71 -2.04
N LEU A 54 2.39 12.86 -0.89
CA LEU A 54 2.31 14.13 -0.17
C LEU A 54 3.69 14.65 0.27
N TRP A 55 4.59 13.78 0.73
CA TRP A 55 5.92 14.21 1.15
C TRP A 55 6.84 14.54 -0.03
N THR A 56 6.71 13.85 -1.16
CA THR A 56 7.60 13.99 -2.31
C THR A 56 7.15 15.01 -3.34
N GLU A 57 5.83 15.20 -3.50
CA GLU A 57 5.25 16.08 -4.54
C GLU A 57 4.72 17.41 -3.95
N SER A 58 4.72 17.58 -2.63
CA SER A 58 4.32 18.86 -2.02
C SER A 58 5.32 19.97 -2.31
N SER A 59 4.79 21.20 -2.41
CA SER A 59 5.62 22.40 -2.45
C SER A 59 6.56 22.45 -1.24
N ASN A 60 7.81 22.87 -1.46
CA ASN A 60 8.85 23.02 -0.44
C ASN A 60 8.45 23.92 0.75
N LYS A 61 7.34 24.65 0.64
CA LYS A 61 6.79 25.50 1.70
C LYS A 61 6.02 24.71 2.77
N GLN A 62 5.63 23.46 2.48
CA GLN A 62 4.87 22.65 3.43
C GLN A 62 5.80 22.02 4.47
N PRO A 63 5.41 21.97 5.75
CA PRO A 63 6.27 21.48 6.82
C PRO A 63 6.62 20.00 6.67
N TRP A 64 5.75 19.17 6.07
CA TRP A 64 6.01 17.75 5.79
C TRP A 64 6.75 17.48 4.47
N SER A 65 7.09 18.52 3.69
CA SER A 65 7.72 18.35 2.39
C SER A 65 9.17 17.90 2.53
N ILE A 66 9.48 16.75 1.93
CA ILE A 66 10.85 16.22 1.79
C ILE A 66 11.32 16.26 0.33
N ALA A 67 10.58 16.95 -0.55
CA ALA A 67 10.85 17.02 -1.99
C ALA A 67 12.28 17.47 -2.30
N ARG A 68 12.80 18.48 -1.58
CA ARG A 68 14.19 18.96 -1.69
C ARG A 68 15.26 17.92 -1.36
N PHE A 69 14.93 16.91 -0.56
CA PHE A 69 15.87 15.87 -0.12
C PHE A 69 15.74 14.58 -0.93
N LEU A 70 14.87 14.53 -1.95
CA LEU A 70 14.65 13.31 -2.74
C LEU A 70 15.92 12.67 -3.32
N PRO A 71 16.89 13.43 -3.87
CA PRO A 71 18.13 12.84 -4.35
C PRO A 71 18.93 12.16 -3.22
N LEU A 72 18.99 12.80 -2.04
CA LEU A 72 19.71 12.28 -0.86
C LEU A 72 19.00 11.05 -0.27
N ILE A 73 17.67 11.11 -0.14
CA ILE A 73 16.85 9.98 0.31
C ILE A 73 17.03 8.79 -0.64
N ASN A 74 17.03 9.03 -1.94
CA ASN A 74 17.22 7.99 -2.94
C ASN A 74 18.61 7.36 -2.86
N HIS A 75 19.65 8.18 -2.66
CA HIS A 75 21.01 7.71 -2.43
C HIS A 75 21.11 6.87 -1.15
N ASP A 76 20.52 7.33 -0.04
CA ASP A 76 20.50 6.57 1.22
C ASP A 76 19.76 5.23 1.06
N LEU A 77 18.63 5.20 0.34
CA LEU A 77 17.87 3.98 0.06
C LEU A 77 18.66 2.96 -0.77
N GLN A 78 19.48 3.41 -1.71
CA GLN A 78 20.33 2.54 -2.53
C GLN A 78 21.48 1.93 -1.72
N ASN A 79 21.95 2.63 -0.69
CA ASN A 79 23.04 2.18 0.17
C ASN A 79 22.59 1.31 1.35
N ILE A 80 21.28 1.17 1.60
CA ILE A 80 20.78 0.26 2.63
C ILE A 80 21.03 -1.19 2.21
N ARG A 81 21.59 -1.97 3.12
CA ARG A 81 21.70 -3.42 2.98
C ARG A 81 20.36 -4.08 3.31
N TYR A 82 19.72 -4.67 2.30
CA TYR A 82 18.51 -5.47 2.45
C TYR A 82 18.84 -6.85 3.04
N ARG A 83 17.95 -7.40 3.87
CA ARG A 83 18.03 -8.83 4.24
C ARG A 83 17.73 -9.68 3.01
N SER A 84 18.40 -10.82 2.86
CA SER A 84 18.22 -11.77 1.75
C SER A 84 16.78 -12.31 1.63
N THR A 85 16.00 -12.26 2.72
CA THR A 85 14.59 -12.64 2.75
C THR A 85 13.67 -11.65 2.03
N THR A 86 14.15 -10.45 1.70
CA THR A 86 13.36 -9.44 1.00
C THR A 86 13.36 -9.73 -0.49
N THR A 87 12.21 -10.17 -1.02
CA THR A 87 12.08 -10.61 -2.42
C THR A 87 12.20 -9.47 -3.45
N ARG A 88 11.99 -8.22 -3.05
CA ARG A 88 12.08 -7.04 -3.92
C ARG A 88 12.60 -5.81 -3.17
N ALA A 89 13.63 -5.17 -3.72
CA ALA A 89 14.05 -3.84 -3.27
C ALA A 89 13.07 -2.78 -3.80
N PRO A 90 12.79 -1.72 -3.02
CA PRO A 90 12.00 -0.60 -3.50
C PRO A 90 12.74 0.12 -4.62
N ARG A 91 11.99 0.55 -5.64
CA ARG A 91 12.50 1.43 -6.68
C ARG A 91 12.74 2.83 -6.12
N SER A 92 13.35 3.67 -6.96
CA SER A 92 13.58 5.07 -6.63
C SER A 92 12.30 5.77 -6.14
N ILE A 93 12.42 6.44 -4.99
CA ILE A 93 11.34 7.20 -4.37
C ILE A 93 10.92 8.42 -5.19
N ILE A 94 11.76 8.86 -6.13
CA ILE A 94 11.47 9.94 -7.09
C ILE A 94 10.23 9.60 -7.93
N LYS A 95 9.99 8.31 -8.19
CA LYS A 95 8.80 7.82 -8.89
C LYS A 95 7.89 7.06 -7.92
N CYS A 96 7.56 7.65 -6.77
CA CYS A 96 6.76 7.02 -5.71
C CYS A 96 5.42 6.45 -6.23
N MET A 97 4.80 7.12 -7.20
CA MET A 97 3.56 6.65 -7.85
C MET A 97 3.70 5.32 -8.61
N LYS A 98 4.92 4.93 -9.00
CA LYS A 98 5.20 3.66 -9.68
C LYS A 98 5.58 2.54 -8.72
N LEU A 99 5.66 2.79 -7.41
CA LEU A 99 5.93 1.76 -6.42
C LEU A 99 4.78 0.77 -6.35
N LYS A 100 5.13 -0.52 -6.39
CA LYS A 100 4.20 -1.63 -6.14
C LYS A 100 3.93 -1.75 -4.64
N ALA A 101 2.84 -2.44 -4.29
CA ALA A 101 2.45 -2.65 -2.89
C ALA A 101 3.58 -3.29 -2.06
N ASN A 102 4.19 -4.38 -2.55
CA ASN A 102 5.31 -5.04 -1.87
C ASN A 102 6.55 -4.14 -1.73
N GLU A 103 6.86 -3.31 -2.72
CA GLU A 103 7.98 -2.36 -2.65
C GLU A 103 7.71 -1.31 -1.56
N SER A 104 6.45 -0.86 -1.45
CA SER A 104 6.01 0.10 -0.43
C SER A 104 6.05 -0.50 0.97
N ARG A 105 5.69 -1.79 1.12
CA ARG A 105 5.86 -2.55 2.36
C ARG A 105 7.32 -2.57 2.81
N VAL A 106 8.23 -2.94 1.91
CA VAL A 106 9.66 -2.99 2.21
C VAL A 106 10.17 -1.61 2.59
N LEU A 107 9.80 -0.58 1.84
CA LEU A 107 10.17 0.81 2.12
C LEU A 107 9.68 1.27 3.50
N LEU A 108 8.46 0.91 3.92
CA LEU A 108 7.96 1.23 5.25
C LEU A 108 8.81 0.57 6.35
N LEU A 109 9.18 -0.70 6.17
CA LEU A 109 9.91 -1.49 7.16
C LEU A 109 11.37 -1.04 7.32
N ILE A 110 12.05 -0.68 6.23
CA ILE A 110 13.47 -0.32 6.26
C ILE A 110 13.71 1.19 6.23
N GLY A 111 12.71 1.98 5.85
CA GLY A 111 12.85 3.40 5.57
C GLY A 111 12.93 4.25 6.84
N TYR A 112 12.59 3.71 8.01
CA TYR A 112 12.64 4.42 9.29
C TYR A 112 13.91 5.23 9.56
N PRO A 113 15.13 4.65 9.50
CA PRO A 113 16.36 5.41 9.71
C PRO A 113 16.58 6.52 8.67
N ILE A 114 16.03 6.36 7.46
CA ILE A 114 16.13 7.37 6.41
C ILE A 114 15.14 8.50 6.70
N PHE A 115 13.85 8.18 6.87
CA PHE A 115 12.84 9.19 7.13
C PHE A 115 13.11 9.98 8.42
N LYS A 116 13.75 9.36 9.44
CA LYS A 116 14.19 10.08 10.65
C LYS A 116 15.13 11.26 10.37
N LYS A 117 15.96 11.17 9.32
CA LYS A 117 16.92 12.24 8.98
C LYS A 117 16.28 13.41 8.24
N TYR A 118 15.24 13.15 7.44
CA TYR A 118 14.71 14.13 6.48
C TYR A 118 13.30 14.62 6.81
N LEU A 119 12.53 13.83 7.56
CA LEU A 119 11.15 14.14 7.92
C LEU A 119 11.12 14.81 9.30
N PRO A 120 10.36 15.90 9.50
CA PRO A 120 10.22 16.50 10.82
C PRO A 120 9.63 15.52 11.84
N GLU A 121 9.99 15.69 13.09
CA GLU A 121 9.70 14.74 14.18
C GLU A 121 8.21 14.39 14.30
N VAL A 122 7.33 15.38 14.15
CA VAL A 122 5.86 15.18 14.21
C VAL A 122 5.40 14.17 13.16
N TYR A 123 5.81 14.34 11.91
CA TYR A 123 5.41 13.43 10.82
C TYR A 123 6.14 12.08 10.89
N TYR A 124 7.36 12.07 11.42
CA TYR A 124 8.07 10.84 11.72
C TYR A 124 7.35 10.03 12.82
N ASN A 125 6.80 10.69 13.83
CA ASN A 125 5.97 10.05 14.85
C ASN A 125 4.69 9.45 14.24
N HIS A 126 4.01 10.16 13.34
CA HIS A 126 2.86 9.61 12.61
C HIS A 126 3.24 8.37 11.79
N LEU A 127 4.40 8.39 11.12
CA LEU A 127 4.91 7.24 10.38
C LEU A 127 5.16 6.03 11.31
N LYS A 128 5.76 6.26 12.48
CA LYS A 128 5.96 5.22 13.50
C LYS A 128 4.63 4.64 13.99
N MET A 129 3.64 5.48 14.28
CA MET A 129 2.33 5.02 14.71
C MET A 129 1.65 4.17 13.64
N LEU A 130 1.68 4.60 12.38
CA LEU A 130 1.12 3.83 11.26
C LEU A 130 1.76 2.43 11.18
N ALA A 131 3.08 2.38 11.18
CA ALA A 131 3.78 1.12 11.00
C ALA A 131 3.77 0.23 12.25
N PHE A 132 3.64 0.81 13.46
CA PHE A 132 3.32 0.07 14.67
C PHE A 132 1.91 -0.57 14.60
N GLY A 133 0.90 0.20 14.18
CA GLY A 133 -0.46 -0.32 14.01
C GLY A 133 -0.53 -1.46 12.98
N ILE A 134 0.25 -1.36 11.90
CA ILE A 134 0.36 -2.47 10.93
C ILE A 134 1.06 -3.68 11.55
N CYS A 135 2.12 -3.47 12.33
CA CYS A 135 2.83 -4.54 13.02
C CYS A 135 1.90 -5.32 13.97
N ILE A 136 1.09 -4.62 14.77
CA ILE A 136 0.07 -5.26 15.62
C ILE A 136 -0.93 -6.04 14.77
N ARG A 137 -1.45 -5.43 13.70
CA ARG A 137 -2.44 -6.09 12.83
C ARG A 137 -1.90 -7.35 12.14
N GLU A 138 -0.62 -7.36 11.80
CA GLU A 138 0.03 -8.53 11.17
C GLU A 138 0.54 -9.56 12.18
N SER A 139 0.60 -9.20 13.47
CA SER A 139 1.00 -10.11 14.53
C SER A 139 -0.09 -11.16 14.73
N ARG A 140 0.27 -12.44 14.58
CA ARG A 140 -0.67 -13.57 14.73
C ARG A 140 -1.08 -13.83 16.18
N ASN A 141 -0.38 -13.22 17.15
CA ASN A 141 -0.66 -13.31 18.58
C ASN A 141 -0.85 -11.89 19.11
N ILE A 142 -2.09 -11.45 19.24
CA ILE A 142 -2.42 -10.18 19.90
C ILE A 142 -2.86 -10.57 21.31
N SER A 143 -1.97 -10.44 22.29
CA SER A 143 -2.36 -10.55 23.69
C SER A 143 -2.84 -9.18 24.20
N PRO A 144 -3.73 -9.13 25.22
CA PRO A 144 -4.30 -7.88 25.72
C PRO A 144 -3.25 -6.88 26.23
N GLU A 145 -2.07 -7.37 26.62
CA GLU A 145 -0.95 -6.52 27.06
C GLU A 145 -0.24 -5.73 25.93
N ASN A 146 -0.54 -6.03 24.67
CA ASN A 146 0.04 -5.36 23.50
C ASN A 146 -0.85 -4.23 22.92
N ILE A 147 -1.96 -3.90 23.60
CA ILE A 147 -2.93 -2.85 23.22
C ILE A 147 -2.89 -1.70 24.23
#